data_AF-A0A846Q4Q3-F1
#
_entry.id   AF-A0A846Q4Q3-F1
#
_cell.length_a   1.000
_cell.length_b   1.000
_cell.length_c   1.000
_cell.angle_alpha   90.00
_cell.angle_beta   90.00
_cell.angle_gamma   90.00
#
_symmetry.space_group_name_H-M   'P 1'
#
loop_
_entity.id
_entity.type
_entity.pdbx_description
1 polymer ?
#
loop_
_entity_poly.entity_id
_entity_poly.type
_entity_poly.pdbx_seq_one_letter_code
_entity_poly.pdbx_strand_id
1 'polypeptide(L)'
;MKEKRKYRSKLIEIKTKKQAVREMERIGASGIWIMAPKSVFKVVKLHSVRNAIANIIKQEMLSIGGEAAVNRGTVNCSVPETDVLLMGTLRHYDLLIKKLKIQVGESKEIAEELEKALKGFL
;
A
#
# COMPACT_ATOMS: atom_id res chain seq x y z
N MET A 1 -43.87 -10.02 -17.03
CA MET A 1 -42.67 -9.62 -17.81
C MET A 1 -41.51 -9.41 -16.85
N LYS A 2 -40.41 -10.15 -16.97
CA LYS A 2 -39.20 -9.88 -16.16
C LYS A 2 -38.38 -8.80 -16.86
N GLU A 3 -38.21 -7.68 -16.18
CA GLU A 3 -37.45 -6.52 -16.64
C GLU A 3 -36.00 -6.94 -16.94
N LYS A 4 -35.55 -6.83 -18.20
CA LYS A 4 -34.17 -7.13 -18.57
C LYS A 4 -33.26 -6.06 -17.98
N ARG A 5 -32.51 -6.39 -16.92
CA ARG A 5 -31.50 -5.50 -16.34
C ARG A 5 -30.45 -5.10 -17.38
N LYS A 6 -30.33 -3.78 -17.61
CA LYS A 6 -29.36 -3.14 -18.52
C LYS A 6 -27.90 -3.36 -18.13
N TYR A 7 -27.62 -3.55 -16.83
CA TYR A 7 -26.25 -3.67 -16.30
C TYR A 7 -26.07 -4.93 -15.45
N ARG A 8 -24.85 -5.49 -15.46
CA ARG A 8 -24.42 -6.63 -14.65
C ARG A 8 -23.10 -6.29 -13.96
N SER A 9 -22.95 -6.65 -12.69
CA SER A 9 -21.73 -6.46 -11.91
C SER A 9 -21.13 -7.81 -11.53
N LYS A 10 -19.80 -7.87 -11.47
CA LYS A 10 -19.05 -9.02 -10.95
C LYS A 10 -17.91 -8.50 -10.08
N LEU A 11 -17.77 -9.04 -8.88
CA LEU A 11 -16.59 -8.80 -8.05
C LEU A 11 -15.42 -9.61 -8.61
N ILE A 12 -14.27 -8.96 -8.75
CA ILE A 12 -13.01 -9.59 -9.14
C ILE A 12 -11.94 -9.23 -8.12
N GLU A 13 -11.07 -10.19 -7.86
CA GLU A 13 -9.94 -10.00 -6.96
C GLU A 13 -8.66 -9.82 -7.79
N ILE A 14 -7.96 -8.71 -7.57
CA ILE A 14 -6.71 -8.39 -8.26
C ILE A 14 -5.57 -8.47 -7.25
N LYS A 15 -4.78 -9.54 -7.31
CA LYS A 15 -3.71 -9.84 -6.36
C LYS A 15 -2.35 -9.32 -6.80
N THR A 16 -2.13 -9.14 -8.09
CA THR A 16 -0.84 -8.74 -8.68
C THR A 16 -1.03 -7.71 -9.79
N LYS A 17 0.02 -6.95 -10.09
CA LYS A 17 0.01 -5.98 -11.19
C LYS A 17 -0.29 -6.64 -12.53
N LYS A 18 0.25 -7.84 -12.77
CA LYS A 18 0.01 -8.64 -13.98
C LYS A 18 -1.46 -8.99 -14.18
N GLN A 19 -2.20 -9.28 -13.10
CA GLN A 19 -3.64 -9.50 -13.17
C GLN A 19 -4.38 -8.20 -13.52
N ALA A 20 -4.00 -7.09 -12.90
CA ALA A 20 -4.59 -5.78 -13.19
C ALA A 20 -4.44 -5.41 -14.68
N VAL A 21 -3.22 -5.56 -15.22
CA VAL A 21 -2.91 -5.31 -16.63
C VAL A 21 -3.83 -6.14 -17.54
N ARG A 22 -3.92 -7.46 -17.30
CA ARG A 22 -4.76 -8.35 -18.12
C ARG A 22 -6.24 -7.97 -18.11
N GLU A 23 -6.80 -7.60 -16.96
CA GLU A 23 -8.20 -7.19 -16.89
C GLU A 23 -8.45 -5.86 -17.61
N MET A 24 -7.50 -4.92 -17.55
CA MET A 24 -7.58 -3.65 -18.27
C MET A 24 -7.41 -3.82 -19.78
N GLU A 25 -6.52 -4.72 -20.23
CA GLU A 25 -6.34 -5.05 -21.64
C GLU A 25 -7.61 -5.68 -22.24
N ARG A 26 -8.27 -6.57 -21.51
CA ARG A 26 -9.51 -7.23 -21.94
C ARG A 26 -10.66 -6.27 -22.24
N ILE A 27 -10.69 -5.12 -21.58
CA ILE A 27 -11.71 -4.08 -21.80
C ILE A 27 -11.22 -2.97 -22.74
N GLY A 28 -10.01 -3.07 -23.28
CA GLY A 28 -9.45 -2.07 -24.21
C GLY A 28 -9.09 -0.74 -23.55
N ALA A 29 -8.72 -0.73 -22.27
CA ALA A 29 -8.37 0.51 -21.56
C ALA A 29 -7.04 1.11 -22.04
N SER A 30 -6.95 2.44 -22.07
CA SER A 30 -5.69 3.18 -22.24
C SER A 30 -5.08 3.54 -20.88
N GLY A 31 -3.78 3.88 -20.84
CA GLY A 31 -3.12 4.31 -19.59
C GLY A 31 -2.92 3.19 -18.54
N ILE A 32 -2.93 1.92 -18.98
CA ILE A 32 -2.87 0.73 -18.12
C ILE A 32 -1.72 0.79 -17.10
N TRP A 33 -0.53 1.19 -17.53
CA TRP A 33 0.65 1.25 -16.66
C TRP A 33 0.53 2.22 -15.48
N ILE A 34 -0.29 3.27 -15.63
CA ILE A 34 -0.57 4.25 -14.57
C ILE A 34 -1.60 3.69 -13.57
N MET A 35 -2.56 2.90 -14.06
CA MET A 35 -3.69 2.39 -13.26
C MET A 35 -3.42 1.04 -12.60
N ALA A 36 -2.61 0.18 -13.22
CA ALA A 36 -2.34 -1.16 -12.72
C ALA A 36 -1.82 -1.18 -11.26
N PRO A 37 -0.86 -0.32 -10.86
CA PRO A 37 -0.40 -0.27 -9.47
C PRO A 37 -1.46 0.21 -8.46
N LYS A 38 -2.48 0.95 -8.92
CA LYS A 38 -3.60 1.43 -8.08
C LYS A 38 -4.64 0.34 -7.81
N SER A 39 -4.59 -0.77 -8.56
CA SER A 39 -5.60 -1.83 -8.51
C SER A 39 -5.22 -3.00 -7.60
N VAL A 40 -4.01 -2.98 -7.03
CA VAL A 40 -3.51 -4.05 -6.17
C VAL A 40 -3.34 -3.51 -4.76
N PHE A 41 -4.28 -3.87 -3.88
CA PHE A 41 -4.25 -3.49 -2.46
C PHE A 41 -3.49 -4.53 -1.64
N LYS A 42 -2.65 -4.07 -0.71
CA LYS A 42 -1.90 -4.90 0.22
C LYS A 42 -1.96 -4.33 1.62
N VAL A 43 -1.86 -5.26 2.57
CA VAL A 43 -1.68 -4.96 3.98
C VAL A 43 -0.34 -5.55 4.38
N VAL A 44 0.53 -4.74 4.98
CA VAL A 44 1.87 -5.15 5.41
C VAL A 44 2.01 -4.82 6.89
N LYS A 45 2.41 -5.80 7.69
CA LYS A 45 2.71 -5.62 9.11
C LYS A 45 4.22 -5.50 9.28
N LEU A 46 4.68 -4.37 9.79
CA LEU A 46 6.04 -4.17 10.28
C LEU A 46 6.07 -4.44 11.79
N HIS A 47 7.16 -5.03 12.25
CA HIS A 47 7.36 -5.40 13.64
C HIS A 47 8.45 -4.57 14.30
N SER A 48 8.29 -4.27 15.58
CA SER A 48 9.30 -3.62 16.43
C SER A 48 9.88 -2.33 15.83
N VAL A 49 9.01 -1.46 15.30
CA VAL A 49 9.40 -0.16 14.74
C VAL A 49 9.48 0.85 15.87
N ARG A 50 10.57 1.63 15.95
CA ARG A 50 10.67 2.72 16.94
C ARG A 50 9.51 3.69 16.81
N ASN A 51 8.97 4.16 17.93
CA ASN A 51 7.78 5.02 17.98
C ASN A 51 7.87 6.26 17.06
N ALA A 52 9.03 6.92 17.01
CA ALA A 52 9.28 8.08 16.16
C ALA A 52 9.19 7.72 14.67
N ILE A 53 9.76 6.57 14.27
CA ILE A 53 9.72 6.09 12.89
C ILE A 53 8.33 5.61 12.52
N ALA A 54 7.62 4.93 13.43
CA ALA A 54 6.23 4.55 13.24
C ALA A 54 5.33 5.76 12.99
N ASN A 55 5.53 6.85 13.72
CA ASN A 55 4.82 8.11 13.50
C ASN A 55 5.18 8.73 12.14
N ILE A 56 6.46 8.75 11.74
CA ILE A 56 6.90 9.23 10.42
C ILE A 56 6.21 8.42 9.31
N ILE A 57 6.29 7.09 9.36
CA ILE A 57 5.67 6.20 8.37
C ILE A 57 4.17 6.46 8.29
N LYS A 58 3.50 6.62 9.43
CA LYS A 58 2.07 6.93 9.46
C LYS A 58 1.76 8.26 8.77
N GLN A 59 2.50 9.31 9.08
CA GLN A 59 2.30 10.61 8.44
C GLN A 59 2.57 10.54 6.93
N GLU A 60 3.62 9.85 6.52
CA GLU A 60 3.96 9.68 5.11
C GLU A 60 2.87 8.90 4.35
N MET A 61 2.35 7.81 4.93
CA MET A 61 1.24 7.05 4.35
C MET A 61 -0.04 7.89 4.21
N LEU A 62 -0.41 8.64 5.25
CA LEU A 62 -1.58 9.52 5.21
C LEU A 62 -1.41 10.62 4.14
N SER A 63 -0.20 11.18 4.00
CA SER A 63 0.09 12.24 3.02
C SER A 63 -0.11 11.81 1.56
N ILE A 64 0.00 10.52 1.26
CA ILE A 64 -0.15 9.95 -0.08
C ILE A 64 -1.50 9.25 -0.31
N GLY A 65 -2.43 9.35 0.66
CA GLY A 65 -3.76 8.72 0.61
C GLY A 65 -3.77 7.22 0.94
N GLY A 66 -2.70 6.70 1.53
CA GLY A 66 -2.68 5.39 2.17
C GLY A 66 -3.11 5.46 3.65
N GLU A 67 -3.07 4.32 4.34
CA GLU A 67 -3.44 4.23 5.75
C GLU A 67 -2.38 3.46 6.54
N ALA A 68 -2.22 3.82 7.82
CA ALA A 68 -1.30 3.16 8.73
C ALA A 68 -1.83 3.15 10.18
N ALA A 69 -2.01 1.95 10.73
CA ALA A 69 -2.34 1.77 12.13
C ALA A 69 -1.06 1.57 12.96
N VAL A 70 -0.96 2.30 14.06
CA VAL A 70 0.15 2.25 15.03
C VAL A 70 -0.44 2.24 16.45
N ASN A 71 0.31 1.79 17.45
CA ASN A 71 -0.10 1.89 18.84
C ASN A 71 -0.35 3.36 19.23
N ARG A 72 -1.45 3.65 19.94
CA ARG A 72 -1.76 5.02 20.41
C ARG A 72 -0.65 5.63 21.27
N GLY A 73 0.09 4.79 21.99
CA GLY A 73 1.24 5.17 22.81
C GLY A 73 2.44 5.69 22.01
N THR A 74 2.45 5.61 20.67
CA THR A 74 3.54 6.20 19.89
C THR A 74 3.47 7.73 19.87
N VAL A 75 2.28 8.32 20.00
CA VAL A 75 2.08 9.77 19.89
C VAL A 75 2.58 10.50 21.14
N ASN A 76 2.40 9.91 22.32
CA ASN A 76 2.88 10.45 23.59
C ASN A 76 4.18 9.78 24.06
N CYS A 77 4.85 9.04 23.17
CA CYS A 77 6.08 8.30 23.46
C CYS A 77 5.99 7.33 24.66
N SER A 78 4.79 6.89 25.06
CA SER A 78 4.63 5.96 26.18
C SER A 78 5.04 4.53 25.85
N VAL A 79 5.15 4.19 24.55
CA VAL A 79 5.78 2.96 24.08
C VAL A 79 7.04 3.32 23.26
N PRO A 80 8.19 2.67 23.50
CA PRO A 80 9.41 2.94 22.74
C PRO A 80 9.36 2.35 21.32
N GLU A 81 8.63 1.24 21.15
CA GLU A 81 8.47 0.51 19.88
C GLU A 81 7.02 0.05 19.68
N THR A 82 6.64 -0.20 18.43
CA THR A 82 5.31 -0.69 18.06
C THR A 82 5.37 -1.55 16.79
N ASP A 83 4.38 -2.42 16.63
CA ASP A 83 4.03 -2.91 15.29
C ASP A 83 3.33 -1.79 14.50
N VAL A 84 3.48 -1.82 13.16
CA VAL A 84 2.80 -0.90 12.23
C VAL A 84 2.05 -1.71 11.19
N LEU A 85 0.76 -1.45 11.03
CA LEU A 85 -0.06 -2.06 9.98
C LEU A 85 -0.28 -1.06 8.84
N LEU A 86 0.43 -1.24 7.74
CA LEU A 86 0.34 -0.42 6.53
C LEU A 86 -0.73 -0.99 5.61
N MET A 87 -1.56 -0.11 5.06
CA MET A 87 -2.69 -0.49 4.22
C MET A 87 -2.72 0.44 3.00
N GLY A 88 -2.55 -0.12 1.80
CA GLY A 88 -2.49 0.71 0.60
C GLY A 88 -2.34 -0.07 -0.69
N THR A 89 -2.36 0.68 -1.80
CA THR A 89 -2.10 0.10 -3.12
C THR A 89 -0.61 0.01 -3.39
N LEU A 90 -0.17 -0.78 -4.37
CA LEU A 90 1.23 -0.78 -4.80
C LEU A 90 1.72 0.63 -5.18
N ARG A 91 0.84 1.52 -5.66
CA ARG A 91 1.18 2.92 -5.90
C ARG A 91 1.51 3.67 -4.59
N HIS A 92 0.78 3.42 -3.51
CA HIS A 92 1.10 4.03 -2.21
C HIS A 92 2.46 3.55 -1.70
N TYR A 93 2.73 2.24 -1.79
CA TYR A 93 4.01 1.69 -1.36
C TYR A 93 5.19 2.21 -2.18
N ASP A 94 5.07 2.34 -3.51
CA ASP A 94 6.12 2.94 -4.35
C ASP A 94 6.46 4.38 -3.90
N LEU A 95 5.45 5.19 -3.58
CA LEU A 95 5.64 6.55 -3.08
C LEU A 95 6.24 6.57 -1.67
N LEU A 96 5.76 5.72 -0.75
CA LEU A 96 6.28 5.60 0.61
C LEU A 96 7.76 5.19 0.59
N ILE A 97 8.11 4.15 -0.17
CA ILE A 97 9.48 3.64 -0.28
C ILE A 97 10.42 4.75 -0.79
N LYS A 98 10.01 5.50 -1.82
CA LYS A 98 10.79 6.65 -2.33
C LYS A 98 11.06 7.70 -1.25
N LYS A 99 10.03 8.04 -0.45
CA LYS A 99 10.14 9.02 0.64
C LYS A 99 11.06 8.51 1.76
N LEU A 100 10.92 7.24 2.16
CA LEU A 100 11.72 6.65 3.22
C LEU A 100 13.19 6.45 2.82
N LYS A 101 13.48 6.14 1.55
CA LYS A 101 14.86 5.98 1.03
C LYS A 101 15.69 7.27 1.03
N ILE A 102 15.04 8.44 1.02
CA ILE A 102 15.73 9.74 1.10
C ILE A 102 16.25 9.96 2.54
N GLN A 103 15.63 9.34 3.53
CA GLN A 103 16.03 9.42 4.93
C GLN A 103 17.17 8.43 5.23
N VAL A 104 17.85 8.64 6.37
CA VAL A 104 18.96 7.79 6.82
C VAL A 104 18.56 6.89 7.99
N GLY A 105 19.32 5.82 8.22
CA GLY A 105 19.08 4.87 9.32
C GLY A 105 17.88 3.96 9.10
N GLU A 106 17.14 3.68 10.17
CA GLU A 106 16.02 2.71 10.20
C GLU A 106 14.95 2.94 9.12
N SER A 107 14.67 4.21 8.75
CA SER A 107 13.72 4.50 7.66
C SER A 107 14.13 3.83 6.33
N LYS A 108 15.44 3.82 6.03
CA LYS A 108 15.96 3.20 4.81
C LYS A 108 15.87 1.68 4.88
N GLU A 109 16.20 1.09 6.03
CA GLU A 109 16.09 -0.37 6.26
C GLU A 109 14.64 -0.85 6.11
N ILE A 110 13.68 -0.09 6.65
CA ILE A 110 12.25 -0.38 6.48
C ILE A 110 11.85 -0.28 5.01
N ALA A 111 12.35 0.70 4.26
CA ALA A 111 12.06 0.83 2.84
C ALA A 111 12.54 -0.40 2.05
N GLU A 112 13.73 -0.91 2.37
CA GLU A 112 14.29 -2.11 1.74
C GLU A 112 13.49 -3.37 2.08
N GLU A 113 13.06 -3.53 3.34
CA GLU A 113 12.20 -4.65 3.75
C GLU A 113 10.82 -4.59 3.08
N LEU A 114 10.24 -3.39 2.94
CA LEU A 114 8.98 -3.21 2.19
C LEU A 114 9.12 -3.61 0.72
N GLU A 115 10.23 -3.25 0.05
CA GLU A 115 10.49 -3.66 -1.33
C GLU A 115 10.58 -5.18 -1.45
N LYS A 116 11.28 -5.82 -0.52
CA LYS A 116 11.42 -7.28 -0.47
C LYS A 116 10.07 -7.97 -0.28
N ALA A 117 9.26 -7.50 0.67
CA ALA A 117 7.94 -8.04 0.96
C ALA A 117 6.97 -7.89 -0.22
N LEU A 118 7.08 -6.81 -1.00
CA LEU A 118 6.18 -6.50 -2.09
C LEU A 118 6.62 -7.05 -3.46
N LYS A 119 7.85 -7.54 -3.58
CA LYS A 119 8.45 -8.01 -4.84
C LYS A 119 7.59 -9.01 -5.62
N GLY A 120 6.87 -9.89 -4.92
CA GLY A 120 5.98 -10.89 -5.54
C GLY A 120 4.69 -10.34 -6.15
N PHE A 121 4.38 -9.06 -5.94
CA PHE A 121 3.12 -8.43 -6.39
C PHE A 121 3.32 -7.34 -7.47
N LEU A 122 4.56 -6.86 -7.63
CA LEU A 122 4.99 -5.91 -8.66
C LEU A 122 4.85 -6.50 -10.07
#